data_AF-A0A7S1AI51-F1
#
_entry.id   AF-A0A7S1AI51-F1
#
_cell.length_a   1.000
_cell.length_b   1.000
_cell.length_c   1.000
_cell.angle_alpha   90.00
_cell.angle_beta   90.00
_cell.angle_gamma   90.00
#
_symmetry.space_group_name_H-M   'P 1'
#
loop_
_entity.id
_entity.type
_entity.pdbx_description
1 polymer ?
#
loop_
_entity_poly.entity_id
_entity_poly.type
_entity_poly.pdbx_seq_one_letter_code
_entity_poly.pdbx_strand_id
1 'polypeptide(L)'
;IGSRRNVVYDGEEKFRGDIVYGYANELTGLNFKGKRVIVVGAGAFAYENLRTAIEHGAQHVTILGRRAGTTCPKWIDMIAFLRPMDKFYNTGKVGDMISFQYWQDCYADAGLPFPAC
;
A
#
# COMPACT_ATOMS: atom_id res chain seq x y z
N ILE A 1 17.54 1.62 7.10
CA ILE A 1 16.36 0.78 7.40
C ILE A 1 15.96 1.10 8.83
N GLY A 2 14.73 1.59 9.06
CA GLY A 2 14.25 1.93 10.41
C GLY A 2 13.93 0.69 11.24
N SER A 3 13.95 0.81 12.57
CA SER A 3 13.54 -0.27 13.47
C SER A 3 12.04 -0.57 13.34
N ARG A 4 11.67 -1.84 13.51
CA ARG A 4 10.26 -2.27 13.54
C ARG A 4 9.52 -1.52 14.65
N ARG A 5 8.38 -0.94 14.31
CA ARG A 5 7.45 -0.41 15.30
C ARG A 5 6.55 -1.54 15.80
N ASN A 6 6.69 -1.91 17.05
CA ASN A 6 5.74 -2.77 17.76
C ASN A 6 4.69 -1.91 18.43
N VAL A 7 3.42 -2.24 18.21
CA VAL A 7 2.26 -1.62 18.84
C VAL A 7 1.42 -2.73 19.46
N VAL A 8 1.13 -2.59 20.73
CA VAL A 8 0.10 -3.35 21.45
C VAL A 8 -1.09 -2.40 21.57
N TYR A 9 -2.27 -2.84 21.16
CA TYR A 9 -3.49 -2.04 21.30
C TYR A 9 -4.21 -2.39 22.60
N ASP A 10 -4.76 -1.38 23.26
CA ASP A 10 -5.59 -1.59 24.45
C ASP A 10 -6.79 -2.47 24.10
N GLY A 11 -6.92 -3.61 24.78
CA GLY A 11 -8.01 -4.55 24.55
C GLY A 11 -7.80 -5.53 23.39
N GLU A 12 -6.60 -5.59 22.79
CA GLU A 12 -6.32 -6.52 21.68
C GLU A 12 -6.53 -7.99 22.06
N GLU A 13 -6.38 -8.33 23.35
CA GLU A 13 -6.63 -9.67 23.89
C GLU A 13 -8.10 -10.12 23.78
N LYS A 14 -9.03 -9.18 23.60
CA LYS A 14 -10.46 -9.46 23.42
C LYS A 14 -10.80 -9.82 21.98
N PHE A 15 -9.90 -9.52 21.03
CA PHE A 15 -10.11 -9.86 19.64
C PHE A 15 -9.92 -11.37 19.45
N ARG A 16 -10.95 -12.02 18.92
CA ARG A 16 -10.99 -13.49 18.79
C ARG A 16 -10.42 -14.01 17.47
N GLY A 17 -9.97 -13.12 16.60
CA GLY A 17 -9.33 -13.46 15.34
C GLY A 17 -7.81 -13.46 15.44
N ASP A 18 -7.17 -13.76 14.33
CA ASP A 18 -5.71 -13.74 14.22
C ASP A 18 -5.21 -12.27 14.25
N ILE A 19 -4.23 -11.98 15.11
CA ILE A 19 -3.51 -10.69 15.13
C ILE A 19 -2.07 -10.95 14.73
N VAL A 20 -1.65 -10.31 13.63
CA VAL A 20 -0.30 -10.38 13.09
C VAL A 20 0.13 -9.01 12.58
N TYR A 21 1.43 -8.78 12.47
CA TYR A 21 1.97 -7.55 11.90
C TYR A 21 2.06 -7.60 10.38
N GLY A 22 2.01 -8.79 9.79
CA GLY A 22 1.95 -8.97 8.34
C GLY A 22 3.25 -8.60 7.64
N TYR A 23 4.38 -9.03 8.20
CA TYR A 23 5.69 -8.99 7.54
C TYR A 23 6.49 -10.25 7.93
N ALA A 24 7.66 -10.47 7.34
CA ALA A 24 8.54 -11.61 7.66
C ALA A 24 7.85 -13.00 7.66
N ASN A 25 6.98 -13.25 6.68
CA ASN A 25 6.21 -14.50 6.52
C ASN A 25 5.16 -14.79 7.61
N GLU A 26 4.81 -13.82 8.46
CA GLU A 26 3.74 -14.00 9.45
C GLU A 26 2.37 -14.32 8.83
N LEU A 27 2.17 -14.01 7.54
CA LEU A 27 0.94 -14.32 6.82
C LEU A 27 0.87 -15.77 6.32
N THR A 28 2.00 -16.49 6.31
CA THR A 28 2.07 -17.85 5.79
C THR A 28 1.21 -18.79 6.64
N GLY A 29 0.27 -19.49 6.01
CA GLY A 29 -0.62 -20.42 6.68
C GLY A 29 -1.89 -19.80 7.27
N LEU A 30 -2.05 -18.47 7.24
CA LEU A 30 -3.31 -17.84 7.61
C LEU A 30 -4.39 -18.13 6.56
N ASN A 31 -5.57 -18.54 7.03
CA ASN A 31 -6.73 -18.70 6.17
C ASN A 31 -7.49 -17.38 6.05
N PHE A 32 -7.50 -16.79 4.85
CA PHE A 32 -8.26 -15.57 4.55
C PHE A 32 -9.66 -15.84 4.00
N LYS A 33 -9.95 -17.06 3.52
CA LYS A 33 -11.16 -17.37 2.76
C LYS A 33 -12.43 -17.05 3.54
N GLY A 34 -13.24 -16.16 3.00
CA GLY A 34 -14.51 -15.72 3.61
C GLY A 34 -14.35 -14.83 4.84
N LYS A 35 -13.12 -14.48 5.26
CA LYS A 35 -12.90 -13.62 6.43
C LYS A 35 -13.06 -12.14 6.06
N ARG A 36 -13.38 -11.34 7.07
CA ARG A 36 -13.29 -9.88 7.03
C ARG A 36 -12.00 -9.47 7.72
N VAL A 37 -11.14 -8.75 7.02
CA VAL A 37 -9.78 -8.41 7.46
C VAL A 37 -9.68 -6.91 7.70
N ILE A 38 -9.01 -6.51 8.77
CA ILE A 38 -8.63 -5.11 9.03
C ILE A 38 -7.11 -5.02 8.91
N VAL A 39 -6.61 -4.07 8.13
CA VAL A 39 -5.20 -3.73 8.05
C VAL A 39 -5.00 -2.35 8.65
N VAL A 40 -4.15 -2.26 9.69
CA VAL A 40 -3.87 -0.98 10.35
C VAL A 40 -2.62 -0.33 9.73
N GLY A 41 -2.80 0.89 9.24
CA GLY A 41 -1.81 1.64 8.46
C GLY A 41 -2.23 1.83 7.01
N ALA A 42 -1.61 2.81 6.34
CA ALA A 42 -1.86 3.13 4.93
C ALA A 42 -0.55 3.37 4.15
N GLY A 43 0.51 2.66 4.52
CA GLY A 43 1.78 2.66 3.79
C GLY A 43 1.87 1.51 2.78
N ALA A 44 2.99 1.40 2.07
CA ALA A 44 3.21 0.36 1.06
C ALA A 44 2.90 -1.06 1.56
N PHE A 45 3.41 -1.45 2.74
CA PHE A 45 3.14 -2.77 3.33
C PHE A 45 1.65 -3.02 3.63
N ALA A 46 0.88 -1.98 3.98
CA ALA A 46 -0.55 -2.14 4.23
C ALA A 46 -1.29 -2.53 2.95
N TYR A 47 -0.92 -1.94 1.81
CA TYR A 47 -1.51 -2.27 0.51
C TYR A 47 -1.08 -3.65 0.00
N GLU A 48 0.16 -4.08 0.24
CA GLU A 48 0.60 -5.45 -0.07
C GLU A 48 -0.17 -6.49 0.77
N ASN A 49 -0.41 -6.21 2.05
CA ASN A 49 -1.22 -7.08 2.91
C ASN A 49 -2.70 -7.10 2.50
N LEU A 50 -3.25 -5.97 2.05
CA LEU A 50 -4.59 -5.93 1.44
C LEU A 50 -4.65 -6.81 0.20
N ARG A 51 -3.69 -6.65 -0.73
CA ARG A 51 -3.60 -7.46 -1.96
C ARG A 51 -3.54 -8.94 -1.60
N THR A 52 -2.65 -9.31 -0.68
CA THR A 52 -2.50 -10.68 -0.18
C THR A 52 -3.82 -11.23 0.37
N ALA A 53 -4.49 -10.49 1.26
CA ALA A 53 -5.76 -10.93 1.85
C ALA A 53 -6.85 -11.17 0.80
N ILE A 54 -7.04 -10.24 -0.14
CA ILE A 54 -8.02 -10.35 -1.22
C ILE A 54 -7.69 -11.55 -2.13
N GLU A 55 -6.44 -11.69 -2.56
CA GLU A 55 -6.00 -12.79 -3.44
C GLU A 55 -6.17 -14.16 -2.79
N HIS A 56 -6.10 -14.24 -1.47
CA HIS A 56 -6.33 -15.46 -0.70
C HIS A 56 -7.80 -15.65 -0.26
N GLY A 57 -8.73 -14.86 -0.81
CA GLY A 57 -10.16 -15.06 -0.69
C GLY A 57 -10.84 -14.36 0.48
N ALA A 58 -10.23 -13.32 1.06
CA ALA A 58 -10.93 -12.45 2.01
C ALA A 58 -12.22 -11.90 1.39
N GLN A 59 -13.32 -11.96 2.15
CA GLN A 59 -14.62 -11.44 1.72
C GLN A 59 -14.61 -9.91 1.68
N HIS A 60 -13.88 -9.28 2.61
CA HIS A 60 -13.79 -7.84 2.72
C HIS A 60 -12.48 -7.45 3.42
N VAL A 61 -11.86 -6.35 2.98
CA VAL A 61 -10.68 -5.78 3.63
C VAL A 61 -10.94 -4.30 3.91
N THR A 62 -10.69 -3.89 5.16
CA THR A 62 -10.77 -2.50 5.60
C THR A 62 -9.37 -1.98 5.91
N ILE A 63 -8.96 -0.89 5.27
CA ILE A 63 -7.73 -0.16 5.61
C ILE A 63 -8.05 0.88 6.68
N LEU A 64 -7.38 0.79 7.83
CA LEU A 64 -7.47 1.78 8.90
C LEU A 64 -6.19 2.64 8.91
N GLY A 65 -6.20 3.73 8.17
CA GLY A 65 -5.09 4.68 8.08
C GLY A 65 -5.31 5.93 8.94
N ARG A 66 -4.27 6.40 9.63
CA ARG A 66 -4.28 7.75 10.26
C ARG A 66 -4.22 8.88 9.24
N ARG A 67 -3.64 8.61 8.07
CA ARG A 67 -3.57 9.51 6.92
C ARG A 67 -3.97 8.70 5.69
N ALA A 68 -4.53 9.39 4.69
CA ALA A 68 -4.73 8.78 3.39
C ALA A 68 -3.37 8.30 2.86
N GLY A 69 -3.27 7.01 2.54
CA GLY A 69 -2.08 6.47 1.91
C GLY A 69 -2.03 6.89 0.45
N THR A 70 -0.85 7.20 -0.06
CA THR A 70 -0.66 7.40 -1.49
C THR A 70 -0.63 6.03 -2.15
N THR A 71 -1.61 5.77 -3.00
CA THR A 71 -1.51 4.69 -3.98
C THR A 71 -1.17 5.29 -5.31
N CYS A 72 -0.51 4.52 -6.16
CA CYS A 72 -0.47 4.76 -7.59
C CYS A 72 -0.40 3.38 -8.26
N PRO A 73 -1.00 3.21 -9.44
CA PRO A 73 -0.89 1.93 -10.12
C PRO A 73 0.58 1.65 -10.48
N LYS A 74 1.00 0.38 -10.29
CA LYS A 74 2.42 -0.02 -10.36
C LYS A 74 3.12 0.22 -11.70
N TRP A 75 2.36 0.30 -12.79
CA TRP A 75 2.88 0.68 -14.10
C TRP A 75 3.49 2.10 -14.12
N ILE A 76 3.12 3.00 -13.21
CA ILE A 76 3.75 4.33 -13.08
C ILE A 76 5.20 4.18 -12.61
N ASP A 77 5.44 3.33 -11.60
CA ASP A 77 6.80 2.96 -11.18
C ASP A 77 7.57 2.33 -12.35
N MET A 78 6.93 1.41 -13.09
CA MET A 78 7.54 0.76 -14.26
C MET A 78 7.95 1.77 -15.35
N ILE A 79 7.06 2.70 -15.72
CA ILE A 79 7.36 3.75 -16.70
C ILE A 79 8.52 4.60 -16.19
N ALA A 80 8.54 4.95 -14.91
CA ALA A 80 9.62 5.71 -14.31
C ALA A 80 10.98 4.99 -14.44
N PHE A 81 11.01 3.65 -14.30
CA PHE A 81 12.22 2.81 -14.45
C PHE A 81 12.63 2.54 -15.89
N LEU A 82 11.68 2.42 -16.83
CA LEU A 82 11.95 2.09 -18.24
C LEU A 82 12.38 3.31 -19.07
N ARG A 83 12.51 4.50 -18.46
CA ARG A 83 12.91 5.71 -19.18
C ARG A 83 14.33 5.60 -19.73
N PRO A 84 14.60 6.15 -20.94
CA PRO A 84 15.94 6.21 -21.49
C PRO A 84 16.89 6.87 -20.50
N MET A 85 17.95 6.15 -20.14
CA MET A 85 19.04 6.68 -19.33
C MET A 85 20.10 7.28 -20.24
N ASP A 86 20.74 8.37 -19.80
CA ASP A 86 21.95 8.84 -20.46
C ASP A 86 23.13 7.87 -20.24
N LYS A 87 24.29 8.17 -20.84
CA LYS A 87 25.51 7.36 -20.67
C LYS A 87 26.03 7.29 -19.23
N PHE A 88 25.47 8.08 -18.32
CA PHE A 88 25.83 8.18 -16.91
C PHE A 88 24.72 7.65 -15.98
N TYR A 89 23.74 6.91 -16.52
CA TYR A 89 22.60 6.37 -15.77
C TYR A 89 21.67 7.43 -15.15
N ASN A 90 21.67 8.66 -15.68
CA ASN A 90 20.71 9.68 -15.26
C ASN A 90 19.42 9.57 -16.06
N THR A 91 18.29 9.73 -15.37
CA THR A 91 16.98 9.97 -15.99
C THR A 91 16.68 11.47 -16.00
N GLY A 92 16.03 11.95 -17.07
CA GLY A 92 15.59 13.35 -17.15
C GLY A 92 14.47 13.63 -16.15
N LYS A 93 14.68 14.58 -15.22
CA LYS A 93 13.72 14.97 -14.16
C LYS A 93 12.34 15.39 -14.67
N VAL A 94 12.24 15.84 -15.94
CA VAL A 94 10.98 16.29 -16.56
C VAL A 94 9.98 15.14 -16.71
N GLY A 95 10.44 13.90 -16.95
CA GLY A 95 9.54 12.76 -17.15
C GLY A 95 8.82 12.29 -15.89
N ASP A 96 9.45 12.41 -14.70
CA ASP A 96 8.83 12.03 -13.42
C ASP A 96 7.64 12.92 -13.10
N MET A 97 7.77 14.21 -13.42
CA MET A 97 6.72 15.19 -13.19
C MET A 97 5.50 14.93 -14.07
N ILE A 98 5.67 14.41 -15.28
CA ILE A 98 4.54 14.14 -16.20
C ILE A 98 3.66 13.00 -15.67
N SER A 99 4.25 11.85 -15.32
CA SER A 99 3.46 10.71 -14.81
C SER A 99 2.80 11.03 -13.48
N PHE A 100 3.47 11.79 -12.61
CA PHE A 100 2.89 12.24 -11.35
C PHE A 100 1.74 13.24 -11.57
N GLN A 101 1.88 14.17 -12.52
CA GLN A 101 0.82 15.11 -12.87
C GLN A 101 -0.43 14.39 -13.39
N TYR A 102 -0.29 13.47 -14.34
CA TYR A 102 -1.42 12.67 -14.83
C TYR A 102 -2.09 11.88 -13.70
N TRP A 103 -1.31 11.37 -12.76
CA TRP A 103 -1.85 10.69 -11.59
C TRP A 103 -2.66 11.63 -10.69
N GLN A 104 -2.17 12.84 -10.44
CA GLN A 104 -2.91 13.87 -9.71
C GLN A 104 -4.19 14.28 -10.44
N ASP A 105 -4.14 14.45 -11.76
CA ASP A 105 -5.30 14.80 -12.58
C ASP A 105 -6.38 13.71 -12.49
N CYS A 106 -6.00 12.42 -12.46
CA CYS A 106 -6.95 11.33 -12.22
C CYS A 106 -7.69 11.43 -10.88
N TYR A 107 -7.03 11.90 -9.80
CA TYR A 107 -7.72 12.15 -8.53
C TYR A 107 -8.74 13.28 -8.66
N ALA A 108 -8.34 14.37 -9.34
CA ALA A 108 -9.21 15.52 -9.56
C ALA A 108 -10.45 15.14 -10.39
N ASP A 109 -10.26 14.41 -11.49
CA ASP A 109 -11.34 13.93 -12.37
C ASP A 109 -12.30 12.98 -11.65
N ALA A 110 -11.80 12.18 -10.71
CA ALA A 110 -12.61 11.29 -9.88
C ALA A 110 -13.33 12.02 -8.72
N GLY A 111 -13.14 13.33 -8.56
CA GLY A 111 -13.67 14.09 -7.43
C GLY A 111 -13.07 13.67 -6.08
N LEU A 112 -11.87 13.08 -6.09
CA LEU A 112 -11.18 12.61 -4.90
C LEU A 112 -10.21 13.68 -4.38
N PRO A 113 -10.03 13.79 -3.05
CA PRO A 113 -9.02 14.68 -2.49
C PRO A 113 -7.63 14.21 -2.94
N PHE A 114 -6.76 15.16 -3.27
CA PHE A 114 -5.37 14.85 -3.60
C PHE A 114 -4.71 14.08 -2.45
N PRO A 115 -3.90 13.06 -2.76
CA PRO A 115 -3.14 12.36 -1.74
C PRO A 115 -2.22 13.36 -1.03
N ALA A 116 -2.13 13.27 0.28
CA ALA A 116 -1.44 14.22 1.15
C ALA A 116 0.10 14.14 1.07
N CYS A 117 0.66 13.78 -0.08
CA CYS A 117 2.10 13.67 -0.35
C CYS A 117 2.84 14.97 -0.02
#